data_AF-S1N4X3-F1
#
_entry.id   AF-S1N4X3-F1
#
_cell.length_a   1.000
_cell.length_b   1.000
_cell.length_c   1.000
_cell.angle_alpha   90.00
_cell.angle_beta   90.00
_cell.angle_gamma   90.00
#
_symmetry.space_group_name_H-M   'P 1'
#
loop_
_entity.id
_entity.type
_entity.pdbx_description
1 polymer ?
#
loop_
_entity_poly.entity_id
_entity_poly.type
_entity_poly.pdbx_seq_one_letter_code
_entity_poly.pdbx_strand_id
1 'polypeptide(L)'
;MIAREYQFDIIQDIDSGINYNKKGLNQLMNRIVNGEIDKIVILHKDRLVRFGYELIENLCNKYETEIEIIDHTEKTEEQELVEDLIQIVTVFSCQLQGKRANKAKKMIKELMEDDTSKKSKVAPD
;
A
#
# COMPACT_ATOMS: atom_id res chain seq x y z
N MET A 1 14.30 -4.03 -18.78
CA MET A 1 14.47 -2.63 -19.25
C MET A 1 15.71 -2.04 -18.58
N ILE A 2 16.27 -0.91 -19.03
CA ILE A 2 17.44 -0.27 -18.38
C ILE A 2 17.05 1.12 -17.87
N ALA A 3 17.30 1.41 -16.59
CA ALA A 3 17.13 2.73 -15.98
C ALA A 3 18.28 2.97 -15.00
N ARG A 4 18.92 4.15 -15.09
CA ARG A 4 20.12 4.50 -14.29
C ARG A 4 21.18 3.39 -14.29
N GLU A 5 21.44 2.78 -15.44
CA GLU A 5 22.41 1.67 -15.63
C GLU A 5 22.03 0.32 -14.99
N TYR A 6 20.87 0.22 -14.32
CA TYR A 6 20.34 -1.04 -13.81
C TYR A 6 19.43 -1.74 -14.81
N GLN A 7 19.56 -3.06 -14.94
CA GLN A 7 18.52 -3.89 -15.54
C GLN A 7 17.40 -4.10 -14.52
N PHE A 8 16.17 -3.80 -14.92
CA PHE A 8 15.02 -3.92 -14.04
C PHE A 8 13.82 -4.58 -14.73
N ASP A 9 13.01 -5.21 -13.89
CA ASP A 9 11.69 -5.75 -14.19
C ASP A 9 10.63 -4.97 -13.39
N ILE A 10 9.45 -4.79 -13.98
CA ILE A 10 8.32 -4.14 -13.31
C ILE A 10 7.35 -5.22 -12.84
N ILE A 11 7.04 -5.21 -11.54
CA ILE A 11 5.99 -6.04 -10.94
C ILE A 11 4.83 -5.12 -10.55
N GLN A 12 3.61 -5.47 -10.96
CA GLN A 12 2.39 -4.71 -10.67
C GLN A 12 1.29 -5.65 -10.19
N ASP A 13 0.54 -5.20 -9.18
CA ASP A 13 -0.67 -5.87 -8.68
C ASP A 13 -1.80 -4.85 -8.54
N ILE A 14 -3.03 -5.30 -8.78
CA ILE A 14 -4.26 -4.53 -8.54
C ILE A 14 -5.04 -5.25 -7.44
N ASP A 15 -4.80 -4.87 -6.19
CA ASP A 15 -5.53 -5.37 -5.02
C ASP A 15 -5.28 -4.46 -3.80
N SER A 16 -5.92 -4.76 -2.67
CA SER A 16 -5.71 -4.10 -1.40
C SER A 16 -4.27 -4.30 -0.87
N GLY A 17 -3.74 -3.27 -0.19
CA GLY A 17 -2.43 -3.30 0.46
C GLY A 17 -2.32 -4.33 1.60
N ILE A 18 -3.45 -4.84 2.10
CA ILE A 18 -3.51 -5.89 3.13
C ILE A 18 -3.68 -7.30 2.57
N ASN A 19 -3.73 -7.47 1.23
CA ASN A 19 -3.69 -8.80 0.63
C ASN A 19 -2.24 -9.25 0.42
N TYR A 20 -1.80 -10.25 1.19
CA TYR A 20 -0.45 -10.81 1.08
C TYR A 20 -0.33 -11.95 0.05
N ASN A 21 -1.44 -12.38 -0.55
CA ASN A 21 -1.45 -13.46 -1.55
C ASN A 21 -1.47 -12.93 -3.00
N LYS A 22 -1.13 -11.66 -3.20
CA LYS A 22 -1.02 -11.05 -4.53
C LYS A 22 0.03 -11.78 -5.37
N LYS A 23 -0.22 -11.91 -6.67
CA LYS A 23 0.67 -12.67 -7.57
C LYS A 23 2.04 -11.99 -7.68
N GLY A 24 2.06 -10.67 -7.86
CA GLY A 24 3.29 -9.89 -7.94
C GLY A 24 4.06 -9.88 -6.62
N LEU A 25 3.37 -9.73 -5.48
CA LEU A 25 4.02 -9.84 -4.16
C LEU A 25 4.67 -11.22 -3.97
N ASN A 26 3.95 -12.32 -4.24
CA ASN A 26 4.51 -13.66 -4.13
C ASN A 26 5.68 -13.89 -5.08
N GLN A 27 5.60 -13.38 -6.32
CA GLN A 27 6.72 -13.41 -7.26
C GLN A 27 7.92 -12.65 -6.72
N LEU A 28 7.73 -11.45 -6.18
CA LEU A 28 8.79 -10.64 -5.56
C LEU A 28 9.45 -11.39 -4.41
N MET A 29 8.65 -11.97 -3.50
CA MET A 29 9.16 -12.74 -2.35
C MET A 29 9.99 -13.94 -2.78
N ASN A 30 9.55 -14.69 -3.80
CA ASN A 30 10.33 -15.81 -4.32
C ASN A 30 11.68 -15.35 -4.90
N ARG A 31 11.68 -14.25 -5.66
CA ARG A 31 12.91 -13.71 -6.23
C ARG A 31 13.89 -13.21 -5.17
N ILE A 32 13.41 -12.60 -4.08
CA ILE A 32 14.23 -12.22 -2.92
C ILE A 32 14.87 -13.47 -2.30
N VAL A 33 14.07 -14.50 -1.98
CA VAL A 33 14.56 -15.72 -1.32
C VAL A 33 15.55 -16.50 -2.19
N ASN A 34 15.41 -16.41 -3.52
CA ASN A 34 16.33 -17.02 -4.47
C ASN A 34 17.62 -16.20 -4.70
N GLY A 35 17.73 -14.99 -4.14
CA GLY A 35 18.86 -14.09 -4.37
C GLY A 35 18.93 -13.56 -5.80
N GLU A 36 17.78 -13.43 -6.47
CA GLU A 36 17.69 -12.97 -7.87
C GLU A 36 17.55 -11.44 -8.00
N ILE A 37 17.45 -10.72 -6.87
CA ILE A 37 17.23 -9.27 -6.83
C ILE A 37 18.16 -8.62 -5.81
N ASP A 38 18.93 -7.64 -6.28
CA ASP A 38 19.79 -6.81 -5.43
C ASP A 38 19.02 -5.63 -4.81
N LYS A 39 18.06 -5.06 -5.55
CA LYS A 39 17.35 -3.84 -5.17
C LYS A 39 15.88 -3.85 -5.57
N ILE A 40 15.03 -3.40 -4.65
CA ILE A 40 13.60 -3.15 -4.84
C ILE A 40 13.37 -1.65 -4.77
N VAL A 41 12.66 -1.11 -5.75
CA VAL A 41 12.37 0.33 -5.80
C VAL A 41 10.86 0.52 -5.71
N ILE A 42 10.41 1.28 -4.71
CA ILE A 42 9.00 1.60 -4.48
C ILE A 42 8.79 3.10 -4.30
N LEU A 43 7.58 3.59 -4.57
CA LEU A 43 7.27 5.00 -4.38
C LEU A 43 7.16 5.33 -2.88
N HIS A 44 6.36 4.56 -2.14
CA HIS A 44 6.19 4.66 -0.69
C HIS A 44 6.02 3.27 -0.07
N LYS A 45 6.18 3.13 1.25
CA LYS A 45 6.02 1.86 1.99
C LYS A 45 4.66 1.18 1.70
N ASP A 46 3.60 1.97 1.69
CA ASP A 46 2.22 1.51 1.49
C ASP A 46 1.94 0.89 0.10
N ARG A 47 2.84 1.11 -0.88
CA ARG A 47 2.75 0.51 -2.22
C ARG A 47 3.13 -0.96 -2.22
N LEU A 48 3.98 -1.38 -1.27
CA LEU A 48 4.39 -2.77 -1.14
C LEU A 48 3.32 -3.55 -0.37
N VAL A 49 3.12 -3.15 0.89
CA VAL A 49 2.12 -3.69 1.83
C VAL A 49 1.66 -2.58 2.76
N ARG A 50 0.43 -2.67 3.25
CA ARG A 50 -0.09 -1.66 4.18
C ARG A 50 0.36 -1.89 5.62
N PHE A 51 0.39 -3.14 6.06
CA PHE A 51 0.89 -3.53 7.38
C PHE A 51 2.04 -4.53 7.22
N GLY A 52 2.92 -4.58 8.21
CA GLY A 52 4.03 -5.54 8.24
C GLY A 52 5.13 -5.24 7.20
N TYR A 53 5.32 -3.97 6.84
CA TYR A 53 6.46 -3.56 6.00
C TYR A 53 7.79 -3.99 6.62
N GLU A 54 7.93 -3.84 7.93
CA GLU A 54 9.12 -4.20 8.71
C GLU A 54 9.44 -5.70 8.60
N LEU A 55 8.43 -6.55 8.40
CA LEU A 55 8.64 -7.98 8.17
C LEU A 55 9.29 -8.24 6.82
N ILE A 56 8.86 -7.52 5.79
CA ILE A 56 9.45 -7.63 4.45
C ILE A 56 10.84 -6.99 4.41
N GLU A 57 11.02 -5.84 5.05
CA GLU A 57 12.34 -5.19 5.18
C GLU A 57 13.35 -6.11 5.88
N ASN A 58 12.97 -6.74 6.99
CA ASN A 58 13.81 -7.71 7.67
C ASN A 58 14.13 -8.93 6.80
N LEU A 59 13.19 -9.40 5.98
CA LEU A 59 13.45 -10.46 5.03
C LEU A 59 14.46 -10.00 3.98
N CYS A 60 14.27 -8.84 3.37
CA CYS A 60 15.16 -8.28 2.36
C CYS A 60 16.59 -8.14 2.91
N ASN A 61 16.74 -7.60 4.13
CA ASN A 61 18.03 -7.49 4.81
C ASN A 61 18.73 -8.84 4.99
N LYS A 62 17.98 -9.90 5.28
CA LYS A 62 18.53 -11.26 5.44
C LYS A 62 19.05 -11.85 4.13
N TYR A 63 18.45 -11.47 3.01
CA TYR A 63 18.83 -11.93 1.66
C TYR A 63 19.64 -10.88 0.89
N GLU A 64 20.19 -9.87 1.58
CA GLU A 64 21.04 -8.82 1.01
C GLU A 64 20.34 -7.99 -0.09
N THR A 65 19.01 -7.89 -0.04
CA THR A 65 18.21 -7.06 -0.94
C THR A 65 17.96 -5.67 -0.32
N GLU A 66 18.29 -4.60 -1.04
CA GLU A 66 18.03 -3.22 -0.64
C GLU A 66 16.61 -2.79 -1.03
N ILE A 67 15.90 -2.04 -0.16
CA ILE A 67 14.64 -1.38 -0.53
C ILE A 67 14.88 0.13 -0.61
N GLU A 68 14.72 0.70 -1.80
CA GLU A 68 14.80 2.14 -2.06
C GLU A 68 13.39 2.73 -2.20
N ILE A 69 13.09 3.75 -1.38
CA ILE A 69 11.82 4.48 -1.41
C ILE A 69 12.07 5.82 -2.11
N ILE A 70 11.38 6.08 -3.22
CA ILE A 70 11.63 7.28 -4.03
C ILE A 70 10.93 8.51 -3.45
N ASP A 71 9.71 8.34 -2.94
CA ASP A 71 8.88 9.45 -2.53
C ASP A 71 8.78 9.54 -1.00
N HIS A 72 9.35 10.62 -0.49
CA HIS A 72 9.38 10.98 0.92
C HIS A 72 8.33 12.05 1.25
N THR A 73 7.33 12.27 0.40
CA THR A 73 6.20 13.13 0.72
C THR A 73 5.52 12.57 1.96
N GLU A 74 5.67 13.27 3.08
CA GLU A 74 5.10 12.88 4.36
C GLU A 74 3.58 13.03 4.31
N LYS A 75 2.87 11.93 4.59
CA LYS A 75 1.46 11.99 4.99
C LYS A 75 1.41 12.30 6.48
N THR A 76 0.39 13.04 6.89
CA THR A 76 0.14 13.22 8.33
C THR A 76 -0.27 11.88 8.94
N GLU A 77 0.13 11.60 10.18
CA GLU A 77 -0.25 10.37 10.91
C GLU A 77 -1.78 10.14 10.87
N GLU A 78 -2.59 11.19 10.99
CA GLU A 78 -4.05 11.11 10.92
C GLU A 78 -4.54 10.56 9.57
N GLN A 79 -3.96 11.03 8.46
CA GLN A 79 -4.32 10.56 7.12
C GLN A 79 -3.97 9.08 6.93
N GLU A 80 -2.80 8.64 7.39
CA GLU A 80 -2.40 7.23 7.29
C GLU A 80 -3.36 6.34 8.07
N LEU A 81 -3.71 6.72 9.30
CA LEU A 81 -4.66 6.00 10.14
C LEU A 81 -6.06 5.92 9.52
N VAL A 82 -6.55 7.01 8.91
CA VAL A 82 -7.85 7.03 8.22
C VAL A 82 -7.83 6.10 7.01
N GLU A 83 -6.79 6.17 6.18
CA GLU A 83 -6.67 5.28 5.02
C GLU A 83 -6.61 3.80 5.45
N ASP A 84 -5.89 3.49 6.53
CA ASP A 84 -5.80 2.15 7.12
C ASP A 84 -7.16 1.63 7.56
N LEU A 85 -7.90 2.46 8.30
CA LEU A 85 -9.25 2.12 8.74
C LEU A 85 -10.17 1.84 7.55
N ILE A 86 -10.11 2.68 6.50
CA ILE A 86 -10.90 2.49 5.28
C ILE A 86 -10.52 1.16 4.61
N GLN A 87 -9.24 0.81 4.49
CA GLN A 87 -8.82 -0.47 3.91
C GLN A 87 -9.34 -1.66 4.72
N ILE A 88 -9.21 -1.62 6.05
CA ILE A 88 -9.71 -2.65 6.95
C ILE A 88 -11.22 -2.82 6.76
N VAL A 89 -11.99 -1.74 6.90
CA VAL A 89 -13.45 -1.78 6.76
C VAL A 89 -13.85 -2.28 5.38
N THR A 90 -13.15 -1.87 4.31
CA THR A 90 -13.42 -2.32 2.93
C THR A 90 -13.29 -3.84 2.80
N VAL A 91 -12.19 -4.42 3.28
CA VAL A 91 -11.99 -5.87 3.19
C VAL A 91 -13.02 -6.64 4.02
N PHE A 92 -13.31 -6.20 5.24
CA PHE A 92 -14.38 -6.81 6.05
C PHE A 92 -15.76 -6.65 5.39
N SER A 93 -16.03 -5.52 4.74
CA SER A 93 -17.29 -5.28 4.01
C SER A 93 -17.50 -6.27 2.87
N CYS A 94 -16.43 -6.62 2.15
CA CYS A 94 -16.47 -7.61 1.07
C CYS A 94 -16.69 -9.04 1.58
N GLN A 95 -16.20 -9.35 2.78
CA GLN A 95 -16.40 -10.65 3.42
C GLN A 95 -17.80 -10.79 4.05
N LEU A 96 -18.43 -9.67 4.43
CA LEU A 96 -19.80 -9.64 4.94
C LEU A 96 -20.81 -9.79 3.80
N GLN A 97 -21.86 -10.60 4.01
CA GLN A 97 -22.96 -10.76 3.05
C GLN A 97 -24.24 -10.02 3.52
N GLY A 98 -25.08 -9.63 2.55
CA GLY A 98 -26.43 -9.10 2.79
C GLY A 98 -26.47 -7.70 3.43
N LYS A 99 -27.44 -7.46 4.33
CA LYS A 99 -27.69 -6.14 4.95
C LYS A 99 -26.46 -5.54 5.67
N ARG A 100 -25.55 -6.39 6.16
CA ARG A 100 -24.32 -5.97 6.86
C ARG A 100 -23.30 -5.34 5.90
N ALA A 101 -23.18 -5.87 4.68
CA ALA A 101 -22.33 -5.30 3.64
C ALA A 101 -22.76 -3.88 3.25
N ASN A 102 -24.07 -3.65 3.12
CA ASN A 102 -24.61 -2.32 2.79
C ASN A 102 -24.34 -1.28 3.88
N LYS A 103 -24.42 -1.66 5.16
CA LYS A 103 -24.09 -0.77 6.28
C LYS A 103 -22.61 -0.37 6.27
N ALA A 104 -21.73 -1.33 6.00
CA ALA A 104 -20.30 -1.08 5.95
C ALA A 104 -19.90 -0.23 4.72
N LYS A 105 -20.49 -0.48 3.54
CA LYS A 105 -20.37 0.40 2.36
C LYS A 105 -20.83 1.84 2.65
N LYS A 106 -21.90 2.02 3.42
CA LYS A 106 -22.38 3.34 3.82
C LYS A 106 -21.39 4.05 4.74
N MET A 107 -20.84 3.34 5.73
CA MET A 107 -19.79 3.89 6.61
C MET A 107 -18.54 4.31 5.82
N ILE A 108 -18.08 3.50 4.86
CA ILE A 108 -16.94 3.87 3.99
C ILE A 108 -17.25 5.17 3.24
N LYS A 109 -18.45 5.29 2.67
CA LYS A 109 -18.86 6.48 1.93
C LYS A 109 -18.88 7.73 2.82
N GLU A 110 -19.42 7.63 4.03
CA GLU A 110 -19.45 8.73 5.00
C GLU A 110 -18.01 9.16 5.39
N LEU A 111 -17.11 8.21 5.65
CA LEU A 111 -15.70 8.48 5.95
C LEU A 111 -14.96 9.17 4.80
N MET A 112 -15.31 8.85 3.54
CA MET A 112 -14.69 9.46 2.35
C MET A 112 -15.26 10.85 2.02
N GLU A 113 -16.51 11.14 2.40
CA GLU A 113 -17.18 12.41 2.10
C GLU A 113 -16.73 13.55 3.02
N ASP A 114 -16.38 13.25 4.27
CA ASP A 114 -15.95 14.27 5.24
C ASP A 114 -14.66 15.01 4.82
N ASP A 115 -13.79 14.38 4.02
CA ASP A 115 -12.57 14.99 3.46
C ASP A 115 -12.84 16.06 2.39
N THR A 116 -14.01 16.02 1.71
CA THR A 116 -14.34 17.02 0.68
C THR A 116 -14.82 18.35 1.25
N SER A 117 -15.13 18.41 2.55
CA SER A 117 -15.73 19.58 3.20
C SER A 117 -14.73 20.59 3.78
N LYS A 118 -13.43 20.26 3.87
CA LYS A 118 -12.41 21.16 4.47
C LYS A 118 -11.48 21.88 3.49
N LYS A 119 -11.57 21.66 2.17
CA LYS A 119 -10.73 22.37 1.16
C LYS A 119 -11.33 23.67 0.59
N SER A 120 -12.45 24.18 1.12
CA SER A 120 -13.11 25.39 0.61
C SER A 120 -13.37 26.46 1.67
N LYS A 121 -12.39 26.75 2.56
CA LYS A 121 -12.39 28.01 3.33
C LYS A 121 -10.97 28.56 3.54
N VAL A 122 -10.27 28.87 2.46
CA VAL A 122 -9.33 30.00 2.46
C VAL A 122 -9.63 30.79 1.19
N ALA A 123 -10.43 31.84 1.35
CA ALA A 123 -10.63 32.87 0.34
C ALA A 123 -9.50 33.92 0.47
N PRO A 124 -9.23 34.70 -0.58
CA PRO A 124 -7.98 35.41 -0.79
C PRO A 124 -7.94 36.74 -0.02
N ASP A 125 -6.74 37.13 0.39
CA ASP A 125 -6.30 38.52 0.54
C ASP A 125 -5.07 38.73 -0.34
#